data_AF-A0A2J4PMY0-F1
#
_entry.id   AF-A0A2J4PMY0-F1
#
_cell.length_a   1.000
_cell.length_b   1.000
_cell.length_c   1.000
_cell.angle_alpha   90.00
_cell.angle_beta   90.00
_cell.angle_gamma   90.00
#
_symmetry.space_group_name_H-M   'P 1'
#
loop_
_entity.id
_entity.type
_entity.pdbx_description
1 polymer ?
#
loop_
_entity_poly.entity_id
_entity_poly.type
_entity_poly.pdbx_seq_one_letter_code
_entity_poly.pdbx_strand_id
1 'polypeptide(L)'
;MSLAARVGSGNMAGVALAIAAGGPGAVFWMWVSALLGMASSFAECSLAQLYKERDSRGHFRGGPAWYMARGLGMRWMGVMFSVLLLLAYGVIFNTVQANSVAHAMEYAFRLPDVITGGVLAALTLLVIVRGIRGVARLMQWLVPLMALLWVLTSLIIGLWHITALPTIFEIIFRCAFGWQEAAAGAVGYTISQALTSGFQRGMFSNEAGMGSTPNSAAAAASWPPHPAAQGIVQMIGVFIDTIVICTASAVIIMLAPRDGNEEAANGIQAIQHSMSNLVGDWGSSFVAFIVLLFAFSSIVANYIYAENNLIFLRMDSLRNIWLLRLLTLCMVVTGAMVSLPVVWQMADIIMALMAITNLTAILLLSPTVRIIASDYLRQRKLGQRPEFDVTRY
;
A
#
# COMPACT_ATOMS: atom_id res chain seq x y z
N MET A 1 9.72 -5.90 5.02
CA MET A 1 8.69 -6.71 4.32
C MET A 1 7.34 -6.02 4.34
N SER A 2 6.82 -5.57 5.48
CA SER A 2 5.55 -4.82 5.49
C SER A 2 5.60 -3.48 4.75
N LEU A 3 6.70 -2.73 4.89
CA LEU A 3 6.99 -1.55 4.05
C LEU A 3 7.03 -1.89 2.55
N ALA A 4 7.41 -3.12 2.17
CA ALA A 4 7.49 -3.54 0.76
C ALA A 4 6.13 -3.62 0.08
N ALA A 5 5.09 -3.92 0.87
CA ALA A 5 3.74 -4.03 0.37
C ALA A 5 3.06 -2.66 0.28
N ARG A 6 3.38 -1.76 1.22
CA ARG A 6 2.81 -0.41 1.27
C ARG A 6 3.44 0.50 0.24
N VAL A 7 4.77 0.45 0.09
CA VAL A 7 5.48 1.26 -0.89
C VAL A 7 5.43 0.58 -2.26
N GLY A 8 4.46 0.99 -3.07
CA GLY A 8 4.20 0.48 -4.41
C GLY A 8 3.98 1.58 -5.45
N SER A 9 3.70 1.21 -6.71
CA SER A 9 3.38 2.21 -7.74
C SER A 9 2.17 3.07 -7.37
N GLY A 10 1.30 2.56 -6.48
CA GLY A 10 0.14 3.24 -5.92
C GLY A 10 0.44 4.53 -5.16
N ASN A 11 1.59 4.65 -4.51
CA ASN A 11 2.01 5.87 -3.80
C ASN A 11 2.32 7.04 -4.75
N MET A 12 2.64 6.71 -6.00
CA MET A 12 2.92 7.66 -7.05
C MET A 12 1.66 7.86 -7.88
N ALA A 13 1.21 6.79 -8.55
CA ALA A 13 0.04 6.80 -9.41
C ALA A 13 -1.23 7.26 -8.68
N GLY A 14 -1.45 6.76 -7.46
CA GLY A 14 -2.63 7.08 -6.66
C GLY A 14 -2.67 8.53 -6.23
N VAL A 15 -1.53 9.14 -5.90
CA VAL A 15 -1.43 10.58 -5.59
C VAL A 15 -1.74 11.42 -6.82
N ALA A 16 -1.17 11.06 -7.97
CA ALA A 16 -1.44 11.76 -9.23
C ALA A 16 -2.92 11.68 -9.62
N LEU A 17 -3.52 10.49 -9.54
CA LEU A 17 -4.96 10.30 -9.74
C LEU A 17 -5.78 11.06 -8.71
N ALA A 18 -5.33 11.13 -7.45
CA ALA A 18 -6.02 11.86 -6.40
C ALA A 18 -6.09 13.36 -6.71
N ILE A 19 -4.96 13.95 -7.12
CA ILE A 19 -4.83 15.36 -7.48
C ILE A 19 -5.55 15.67 -8.80
N ALA A 20 -5.57 14.72 -9.74
CA ALA A 20 -6.30 14.88 -11.00
C ALA A 20 -7.82 14.86 -10.79
N ALA A 21 -8.33 13.92 -10.00
CA ALA A 21 -9.77 13.75 -9.80
C ALA A 21 -10.38 14.65 -8.70
N GLY A 22 -9.65 14.86 -7.60
CA GLY A 22 -10.12 15.61 -6.43
C GLY A 22 -9.41 16.94 -6.21
N GLY A 23 -8.51 17.34 -7.11
CA GLY A 23 -7.68 18.53 -6.95
C GLY A 23 -6.61 18.41 -5.86
N PRO A 24 -5.79 19.45 -5.65
CA PRO A 24 -4.73 19.47 -4.64
C PRO A 24 -5.21 19.19 -3.20
N GLY A 25 -6.46 19.52 -2.89
CA GLY A 25 -7.07 19.28 -1.58
C GLY A 25 -7.18 17.79 -1.21
N ALA A 26 -7.15 16.88 -2.20
CA ALA A 26 -7.16 15.45 -1.95
C ALA A 26 -5.92 14.98 -1.14
N VAL A 27 -4.77 15.65 -1.28
CA VAL A 27 -3.54 15.32 -0.55
C VAL A 27 -3.73 15.51 0.97
N PHE A 28 -4.44 16.57 1.38
CA PHE A 28 -4.77 16.78 2.79
C PHE A 28 -5.61 15.62 3.35
N TRP A 29 -6.63 15.19 2.59
CA TRP A 29 -7.49 14.08 2.99
C TRP A 29 -6.75 12.74 2.99
N MET A 30 -5.75 12.56 2.13
CA MET A 30 -4.81 11.42 2.23
C MET A 30 -4.06 11.46 3.57
N TRP A 31 -3.59 12.62 4.04
CA TRP A 31 -2.92 12.73 5.35
C TRP A 31 -3.85 12.39 6.51
N VAL A 32 -5.08 12.92 6.50
CA VAL A 32 -6.09 12.61 7.51
C VAL A 32 -6.40 11.10 7.51
N SER A 33 -6.60 10.51 6.34
CA SER A 33 -6.80 9.07 6.17
C SER A 33 -5.63 8.27 6.74
N ALA A 34 -4.38 8.69 6.49
CA ALA A 34 -3.19 8.01 7.03
C ALA A 34 -3.10 8.10 8.55
N LEU A 35 -3.39 9.26 9.16
CA LEU A 35 -3.38 9.42 10.61
C LEU A 35 -4.41 8.49 11.28
N LEU A 36 -5.63 8.40 10.72
CA LEU A 36 -6.64 7.45 11.19
C LEU A 36 -6.20 5.99 10.93
N GLY A 37 -5.61 5.75 9.75
CA GLY A 37 -5.08 4.47 9.32
C GLY A 37 -3.95 3.94 10.21
N MET A 38 -3.15 4.81 10.82
CA MET A 38 -2.14 4.39 11.80
C MET A 38 -2.78 3.63 12.96
N ALA A 39 -3.90 4.09 13.50
CA ALA A 39 -4.60 3.40 14.59
C ALA A 39 -5.13 2.02 14.16
N SER A 40 -5.76 1.94 12.98
CA SER A 40 -6.24 0.66 12.43
C SER A 40 -5.08 -0.30 12.16
N SER A 41 -3.99 0.18 11.54
CA SER A 41 -2.78 -0.60 11.25
C SER A 41 -2.13 -1.15 12.53
N PHE A 42 -2.08 -0.35 13.60
CA PHE A 42 -1.63 -0.82 14.92
C PHE A 42 -2.47 -1.99 15.42
N ALA A 43 -3.80 -1.82 15.40
CA ALA A 43 -4.74 -2.79 15.91
C ALA A 43 -4.64 -4.10 15.13
N GLU A 44 -4.69 -4.04 13.80
CA GLU A 44 -4.62 -5.21 12.94
C GLU A 44 -3.32 -6.01 13.12
N CYS A 45 -2.18 -5.31 13.13
CA CYS A 45 -0.89 -5.98 13.20
C CYS A 45 -0.59 -6.53 14.59
N SER A 46 -1.12 -5.87 15.64
CA SER A 46 -1.09 -6.40 17.00
C SER A 46 -1.94 -7.65 17.14
N LEU A 47 -3.16 -7.65 16.60
CA LEU A 47 -4.04 -8.82 16.59
C LEU A 47 -3.44 -9.96 15.76
N ALA A 48 -2.87 -9.67 14.60
CA ALA A 48 -2.21 -10.67 13.77
C ALA A 48 -1.01 -11.31 14.46
N GLN A 49 -0.26 -10.55 15.27
CA GLN A 49 0.80 -11.12 16.12
C GLN A 49 0.26 -11.96 17.27
N LEU A 50 -0.85 -11.55 17.89
CA LEU A 50 -1.46 -12.29 19.00
C LEU A 50 -2.04 -13.63 18.53
N TYR A 51 -2.73 -13.65 17.39
CA TYR A 51 -3.45 -14.82 16.88
C TYR A 51 -2.67 -15.64 15.83
N LYS A 52 -1.38 -15.37 15.64
CA LYS A 52 -0.54 -16.13 14.71
C LYS A 52 -0.38 -17.59 15.14
N GLU A 53 -0.14 -18.46 14.18
CA GLU A 53 0.18 -19.86 14.39
C GLU A 53 1.43 -20.28 13.65
N ARG A 54 1.97 -21.44 14.00
CA ARG A 54 3.01 -22.08 13.19
C ARG A 54 2.36 -23.06 12.23
N ASP A 55 2.69 -22.93 10.94
CA ASP A 55 2.27 -23.91 9.93
C ASP A 55 3.06 -25.22 10.05
N SER A 56 2.66 -26.23 9.27
CA SER A 56 3.31 -27.55 9.20
C SER A 56 4.78 -27.50 8.78
N ARG A 57 5.23 -26.39 8.20
CA ARG A 57 6.62 -26.14 7.77
C ARG A 57 7.38 -25.27 8.79
N GLY A 58 6.80 -25.00 9.95
CA GLY A 58 7.38 -24.24 11.05
C GLY A 58 7.41 -22.72 10.83
N HIS A 59 6.73 -22.18 9.81
CA HIS A 59 6.63 -20.74 9.58
C HIS A 59 5.47 -20.13 10.35
N PHE A 60 5.64 -18.91 10.84
CA PHE A 60 4.55 -18.17 11.43
C PHE A 60 3.59 -17.65 10.35
N ARG A 61 2.30 -17.94 10.53
CA ARG A 61 1.19 -17.54 9.66
C ARG A 61 0.14 -16.84 10.52
N GLY A 62 -0.47 -15.80 9.99
CA GLY A 62 -1.49 -15.02 10.68
C GLY A 62 -2.02 -13.92 9.78
N GLY A 63 -2.83 -13.03 10.34
CA GLY A 63 -3.53 -11.99 9.60
C GLY A 63 -5.01 -11.97 9.96
N PRO A 64 -5.84 -11.24 9.20
CA PRO A 64 -7.24 -11.05 9.58
C PRO A 64 -8.05 -12.32 9.63
N ALA A 65 -7.84 -13.21 8.67
CA ALA A 65 -8.53 -14.50 8.67
C ALA A 65 -8.35 -15.27 10.00
N TRP A 66 -7.18 -15.16 10.63
CA TRP A 66 -6.89 -15.81 11.92
C TRP A 66 -7.54 -15.13 13.11
N TYR A 67 -7.43 -13.80 13.25
CA TYR A 67 -8.07 -13.14 14.39
C TYR A 67 -9.60 -13.11 14.25
N MET A 68 -10.14 -13.14 13.04
CA MET A 68 -11.58 -13.33 12.82
C MET A 68 -12.01 -14.75 13.22
N ALA A 69 -11.27 -15.77 12.83
CA ALA A 69 -11.62 -17.15 13.15
C ALA A 69 -11.39 -17.52 14.62
N ARG A 70 -10.34 -17.00 15.26
CA ARG A 70 -9.92 -17.37 16.62
C ARG A 70 -10.26 -16.33 17.67
N GLY A 71 -10.07 -15.06 17.37
CA GLY A 71 -10.40 -13.98 18.30
C GLY A 71 -11.90 -13.78 18.43
N LEU A 72 -12.64 -13.85 17.32
CA LEU A 72 -14.10 -13.72 17.33
C LEU A 72 -14.84 -15.06 17.30
N GLY A 73 -14.16 -16.17 17.03
CA GLY A 73 -14.81 -17.46 16.80
C GLY A 73 -15.58 -17.55 15.47
N MET A 74 -15.49 -16.54 14.61
CA MET A 74 -16.29 -16.41 13.38
C MET A 74 -15.51 -16.87 12.15
N ARG A 75 -15.34 -18.19 12.01
CA ARG A 75 -14.55 -18.77 10.89
C ARG A 75 -15.09 -18.36 9.50
N TRP A 76 -16.40 -18.19 9.34
CA TRP A 76 -17.01 -17.76 8.08
C TRP A 76 -16.48 -16.40 7.62
N MET A 77 -16.24 -15.46 8.54
CA MET A 77 -15.75 -14.13 8.23
C MET A 77 -14.29 -14.19 7.77
N GLY A 78 -13.48 -15.05 8.38
CA GLY A 78 -12.12 -15.32 7.92
C GLY A 78 -12.06 -15.98 6.54
N VAL A 79 -13.00 -16.87 6.20
CA VAL A 79 -13.11 -17.47 4.86
C VAL A 79 -13.48 -16.42 3.82
N MET A 80 -14.52 -15.62 4.10
CA MET A 80 -14.94 -14.52 3.23
C MET A 80 -13.78 -13.55 2.98
N PHE A 81 -13.09 -13.11 4.04
CA PHE A 81 -11.95 -12.22 3.94
C PHE A 81 -10.82 -12.84 3.10
N SER A 82 -10.53 -14.13 3.29
CA SER A 82 -9.50 -14.84 2.52
C SER A 82 -9.81 -14.87 1.02
N VAL A 83 -11.07 -15.08 0.65
CA VAL A 83 -11.52 -15.06 -0.76
C VAL A 83 -11.40 -13.67 -1.36
N LEU A 84 -11.85 -12.63 -0.64
CA LEU A 84 -11.72 -11.24 -1.08
C LEU A 84 -10.24 -10.86 -1.28
N LEU A 85 -9.38 -11.24 -0.33
CA LEU A 85 -7.95 -10.99 -0.41
C LEU A 85 -7.30 -11.74 -1.58
N LEU A 86 -7.66 -13.00 -1.82
CA LEU A 86 -7.18 -13.75 -3.00
C LEU A 86 -7.58 -13.07 -4.30
N LEU A 87 -8.79 -12.51 -4.39
CA LEU A 87 -9.25 -11.78 -5.57
C LEU A 87 -8.53 -10.43 -5.72
N ALA A 88 -8.40 -9.66 -4.65
CA ALA A 88 -7.69 -8.37 -4.68
C ALA A 88 -6.20 -8.55 -4.99
N TYR A 89 -5.49 -9.32 -4.17
CA TYR A 89 -4.03 -9.42 -4.19
C TYR A 89 -3.51 -10.53 -5.10
N GLY A 90 -4.27 -11.60 -5.32
CA GLY A 90 -3.89 -12.65 -6.27
C GLY A 90 -4.12 -12.23 -7.73
N VAL A 91 -5.12 -11.38 -7.98
CA VAL A 91 -5.55 -11.00 -9.33
C VAL A 91 -5.39 -9.50 -9.58
N ILE A 92 -6.24 -8.67 -8.97
CA ILE A 92 -6.49 -7.30 -9.44
C ILE A 92 -5.29 -6.36 -9.22
N PHE A 93 -4.69 -6.38 -8.03
CA PHE A 93 -3.59 -5.48 -7.71
C PHE A 93 -2.34 -5.78 -8.56
N ASN A 94 -2.11 -7.04 -8.92
CA ASN A 94 -0.98 -7.40 -9.79
C ASN A 94 -1.16 -6.80 -11.18
N THR A 95 -2.39 -6.74 -11.68
CA THR A 95 -2.75 -6.10 -12.94
C THR A 95 -2.43 -4.60 -12.91
N VAL A 96 -2.84 -3.90 -11.84
CA VAL A 96 -2.60 -2.45 -11.67
C VAL A 96 -1.11 -2.12 -11.60
N GLN A 97 -0.35 -2.92 -10.85
CA GLN A 97 1.10 -2.74 -10.70
C GLN A 97 1.84 -3.05 -12.01
N ALA A 98 1.43 -4.07 -12.76
CA ALA A 98 2.06 -4.40 -14.04
C ALA A 98 1.78 -3.33 -15.10
N ASN A 99 0.54 -2.83 -15.17
CA ASN A 99 0.18 -1.75 -16.08
C ASN A 99 0.98 -0.47 -15.81
N SER A 100 1.11 -0.13 -14.52
CA SER A 100 1.94 0.99 -14.05
C SER A 100 3.37 0.94 -14.61
N VAL A 101 3.98 -0.24 -14.62
CA VAL A 101 5.34 -0.44 -15.16
C VAL A 101 5.33 -0.36 -16.69
N ALA A 102 4.36 -0.98 -17.35
CA ALA A 102 4.24 -0.97 -18.81
C ALA A 102 4.26 0.46 -19.36
N HIS A 103 3.34 1.31 -18.87
CA HIS A 103 3.28 2.72 -19.28
C HIS A 103 4.52 3.53 -18.90
N ALA A 104 5.16 3.23 -17.76
CA ALA A 104 6.37 3.93 -17.37
C ALA A 104 7.55 3.62 -18.30
N MET A 105 7.68 2.34 -18.67
CA MET A 105 8.73 1.86 -19.58
C MET A 105 8.46 2.27 -21.03
N GLU A 106 7.20 2.30 -21.45
CA GLU A 106 6.78 2.83 -22.75
C GLU A 106 7.13 4.32 -22.85
N TYR A 107 6.80 5.12 -21.84
CA TYR A 107 7.08 6.57 -21.85
C TYR A 107 8.59 6.86 -21.86
N ALA A 108 9.37 6.20 -21.00
CA ALA A 108 10.80 6.49 -20.86
C ALA A 108 11.67 5.87 -21.96
N PHE A 109 11.34 4.65 -22.40
CA PHE A 109 12.21 3.85 -23.28
C PHE A 109 11.52 3.36 -24.55
N ARG A 110 10.24 3.68 -24.77
CA ARG A 110 9.43 3.21 -25.91
C ARG A 110 9.41 1.68 -26.02
N LEU A 111 9.46 0.99 -24.89
CA LEU A 111 9.41 -0.47 -24.83
C LEU A 111 7.97 -0.96 -24.97
N PRO A 112 7.71 -1.97 -25.82
CA PRO A 112 6.38 -2.58 -25.93
C PRO A 112 5.90 -3.21 -24.62
N ASP A 113 4.62 -3.02 -24.29
CA ASP A 113 3.97 -3.52 -23.07
C ASP A 113 4.15 -5.02 -22.86
N VAL A 114 4.07 -5.81 -23.94
CA VAL A 114 4.22 -7.27 -23.91
C VAL A 114 5.61 -7.68 -23.42
N ILE A 115 6.65 -6.95 -23.84
CA ILE A 115 8.03 -7.23 -23.44
C ILE A 115 8.19 -6.86 -21.96
N THR A 116 7.71 -5.68 -21.57
CA THR A 116 7.77 -5.21 -20.19
C THR A 116 7.05 -6.16 -19.23
N GLY A 117 5.82 -6.56 -19.56
CA GLY A 117 5.04 -7.52 -18.78
C GLY A 117 5.68 -8.90 -18.72
N GLY A 118 6.24 -9.39 -19.82
CA GLY A 118 6.95 -10.68 -19.88
C GLY A 118 8.20 -10.70 -19.00
N VAL A 119 9.02 -9.64 -19.05
CA VAL A 119 10.21 -9.49 -18.21
C VAL A 119 9.82 -9.40 -16.73
N LEU A 120 8.81 -8.58 -16.41
CA LEU A 120 8.32 -8.43 -15.04
C LEU A 120 7.80 -9.76 -14.49
N ALA A 121 7.02 -10.51 -15.27
CA ALA A 121 6.55 -11.83 -14.90
C ALA A 121 7.71 -12.82 -14.67
N ALA A 122 8.72 -12.84 -15.56
CA ALA A 122 9.89 -13.70 -15.40
C ALA A 122 10.67 -13.38 -14.10
N LEU A 123 10.92 -12.09 -13.82
CA LEU A 123 11.58 -11.65 -12.59
C LEU A 123 10.77 -12.04 -11.35
N THR A 124 9.45 -11.82 -11.37
CA THR A 124 8.55 -12.19 -10.28
C THR A 124 8.59 -13.70 -10.05
N LEU A 125 8.52 -14.52 -11.10
CA LEU A 125 8.59 -15.99 -11.00
C LEU A 125 9.87 -16.45 -10.29
N LEU A 126 11.03 -15.91 -10.70
CA LEU A 126 12.33 -16.25 -10.13
C LEU A 126 12.40 -15.97 -8.63
N VAL A 127 11.66 -14.97 -8.14
CA VAL A 127 11.65 -14.58 -6.73
C VAL A 127 10.60 -15.34 -5.93
N ILE A 128 9.37 -15.50 -6.43
CA ILE A 128 8.31 -16.22 -5.70
C ILE A 128 8.59 -17.73 -5.56
N VAL A 129 9.37 -18.32 -6.48
CA VAL A 129 9.79 -19.74 -6.37
C VAL A 129 10.72 -19.97 -5.17
N ARG A 130 11.49 -18.96 -4.75
CA ARG A 130 12.40 -19.03 -3.58
C ARG A 130 11.67 -19.06 -2.24
N GLY A 131 10.35 -18.84 -2.23
CA GLY A 131 9.51 -18.89 -1.03
C GLY A 131 9.70 -17.70 -0.07
N ILE A 132 8.90 -17.69 1.00
CA ILE A 132 8.71 -16.50 1.86
C ILE A 132 10.01 -15.96 2.49
N ARG A 133 10.93 -16.84 2.92
CA ARG A 133 12.20 -16.42 3.55
C ARG A 133 13.15 -15.75 2.55
N GLY A 134 13.25 -16.30 1.34
CA GLY A 134 14.09 -15.74 0.28
C GLY A 134 13.58 -14.36 -0.15
N VAL A 135 12.27 -14.25 -0.32
CA VAL A 135 11.59 -12.99 -0.64
C VAL A 135 11.80 -11.96 0.47
N ALA A 136 11.56 -12.34 1.73
CA ALA A 136 11.72 -11.43 2.87
C ALA A 136 13.14 -10.85 2.94
N ARG A 137 14.17 -11.68 2.66
CA ARG A 137 15.58 -11.24 2.64
C ARG A 137 15.89 -10.25 1.53
N LEU A 138 15.35 -10.47 0.33
CA LEU A 138 15.50 -9.53 -0.78
C LEU A 138 14.82 -8.19 -0.46
N MET A 139 13.58 -8.25 0.03
CA MET A 139 12.77 -7.07 0.34
C MET A 139 13.28 -6.27 1.53
N GLN A 140 14.10 -6.85 2.40
CA GLN A 140 14.74 -6.12 3.50
C GLN A 140 15.71 -5.04 3.03
N TRP A 141 16.40 -5.27 1.91
CA TRP A 141 17.37 -4.32 1.35
C TRP A 141 16.79 -3.49 0.20
N LEU A 142 15.97 -4.12 -0.65
CA LEU A 142 15.41 -3.46 -1.83
C LEU A 142 14.51 -2.27 -1.45
N VAL A 143 13.66 -2.45 -0.44
CA VAL A 143 12.61 -1.49 -0.08
C VAL A 143 13.15 -0.20 0.55
N PRO A 144 14.08 -0.25 1.52
CA PRO A 144 14.72 0.97 2.01
C PRO A 144 15.48 1.71 0.91
N LEU A 145 16.16 0.99 0.00
CA LEU A 145 16.91 1.60 -1.09
C LEU A 145 15.98 2.38 -2.03
N MET A 146 14.92 1.74 -2.54
CA MET A 146 13.99 2.39 -3.48
C MET A 146 13.24 3.57 -2.83
N ALA A 147 12.84 3.44 -1.56
CA ALA A 147 12.18 4.53 -0.83
C ALA A 147 13.15 5.71 -0.60
N LEU A 148 14.40 5.42 -0.23
CA LEU A 148 15.43 6.45 -0.03
C LEU A 148 15.73 7.18 -1.34
N LEU A 149 15.89 6.46 -2.46
CA LEU A 149 16.12 7.06 -3.77
C LEU A 149 14.98 8.01 -4.16
N TRP A 150 13.72 7.58 -3.99
CA TRP A 150 12.57 8.43 -4.30
C TRP A 150 12.52 9.68 -3.40
N VAL A 151 12.55 9.49 -2.08
CA VAL A 151 12.42 10.59 -1.11
C VAL A 151 13.58 11.57 -1.22
N LEU A 152 14.81 11.09 -1.40
CA LEU A 152 15.98 11.94 -1.53
C LEU A 152 15.91 12.79 -2.80
N THR A 153 15.57 12.20 -3.95
CA THR A 153 15.40 12.94 -5.20
C THR A 153 14.30 13.98 -5.08
N SER A 154 13.14 13.61 -4.53
CA SER A 154 12.04 14.55 -4.32
C SER A 154 12.40 15.68 -3.36
N LEU A 155 13.15 15.39 -2.30
CA LEU A 155 13.63 16.40 -1.35
C LEU A 155 14.59 17.37 -2.03
N ILE A 156 15.56 16.88 -2.81
CA ILE A 156 16.51 17.73 -3.56
C ILE A 156 15.75 18.68 -4.50
N ILE A 157 14.80 18.16 -5.27
CA ILE A 157 13.99 18.98 -6.19
C ILE A 157 13.14 20.00 -5.42
N GLY A 158 12.55 19.59 -4.29
CA GLY A 158 11.81 20.48 -3.41
C GLY A 158 12.68 21.58 -2.81
N LEU A 159 13.94 21.28 -2.45
CA LEU A 159 14.90 22.28 -1.98
C LEU A 159 15.34 23.24 -3.07
N TRP A 160 15.46 22.80 -4.33
CA TRP A 160 15.70 23.69 -5.47
C TRP A 160 14.53 24.66 -5.70
N HIS A 161 13.31 24.25 -5.35
CA HIS A 161 12.09 25.06 -5.47
C HIS A 161 11.51 25.47 -4.11
N ILE A 162 12.39 25.73 -3.14
CA ILE A 162 11.98 25.98 -1.74
C ILE A 162 11.01 27.16 -1.59
N THR A 163 11.08 28.15 -2.48
CA THR A 163 10.18 29.31 -2.49
C THR A 163 8.76 28.97 -2.91
N ALA A 164 8.57 27.91 -3.70
CA ALA A 164 7.25 27.45 -4.14
C ALA A 164 6.57 26.51 -3.12
N LEU A 165 7.34 25.87 -2.23
CA LEU A 165 6.80 24.92 -1.26
C LEU A 165 5.72 25.54 -0.34
N PRO A 166 5.90 26.73 0.27
CA PRO A 166 4.87 27.34 1.11
C PRO A 166 3.55 27.52 0.34
N THR A 167 3.62 27.97 -0.91
CA THR A 167 2.45 28.14 -1.78
C THR A 167 1.77 26.82 -2.10
N ILE A 168 2.53 25.75 -2.35
CA ILE A 168 1.97 24.40 -2.56
C ILE A 168 1.18 23.93 -1.34
N PHE A 169 1.76 24.05 -0.13
CA PHE A 169 1.06 23.68 1.09
C PHE A 169 -0.19 24.54 1.30
N GLU A 170 -0.10 25.84 1.08
CA GLU A 170 -1.24 26.75 1.15
C GLU A 170 -2.37 26.33 0.19
N ILE A 171 -2.05 26.01 -1.06
CA ILE A 171 -3.02 25.52 -2.06
C ILE A 171 -3.69 24.23 -1.57
N ILE A 172 -2.92 23.28 -1.03
CA ILE A 172 -3.46 22.02 -0.49
C ILE A 172 -4.50 22.31 0.60
N PHE A 173 -4.19 23.18 1.57
CA PHE A 173 -5.12 23.53 2.65
C PHE A 173 -6.34 24.29 2.14
N ARG A 174 -6.15 25.30 1.27
CA ARG A 174 -7.25 26.11 0.72
C ARG A 174 -8.23 25.26 -0.09
N CYS A 175 -7.72 24.36 -0.94
CA CYS A 175 -8.56 23.45 -1.72
C CYS A 175 -9.23 22.38 -0.85
N ALA A 176 -8.57 21.89 0.21
CA ALA A 176 -9.16 20.88 1.08
C ALA A 176 -10.41 21.37 1.83
N PHE A 177 -10.45 22.66 2.18
CA PHE A 177 -11.59 23.30 2.87
C PHE A 177 -12.48 24.13 1.92
N GLY A 178 -12.26 24.05 0.60
CA GLY A 178 -13.10 24.68 -0.42
C GLY A 178 -13.13 26.21 -0.38
N TRP A 179 -12.11 26.86 0.17
CA TRP A 179 -12.08 28.34 0.30
C TRP A 179 -12.07 29.06 -1.04
N GLN A 180 -11.53 28.43 -2.08
CA GLN A 180 -11.48 28.98 -3.43
C GLN A 180 -12.82 28.82 -4.18
N GLU A 181 -13.56 27.75 -3.87
CA GLU A 181 -14.84 27.41 -4.50
C GLU A 181 -16.04 27.99 -3.73
N ALA A 182 -15.80 28.54 -2.53
CA ALA A 182 -16.76 29.31 -1.73
C ALA A 182 -17.25 30.56 -2.43
N ALA A 183 -16.41 31.15 -3.27
CA ALA A 183 -16.79 32.25 -4.14
C ALA A 183 -17.70 31.82 -5.30
N ALA A 184 -17.72 30.53 -5.68
CA ALA A 184 -18.43 30.01 -6.85
C ALA A 184 -19.69 29.18 -6.54
N GLY A 185 -20.06 29.02 -5.25
CA GLY A 185 -21.25 28.27 -4.84
C GLY A 185 -21.15 26.74 -4.98
N ALA A 186 -19.98 26.21 -5.35
CA ALA A 186 -19.74 24.78 -5.61
C ALA A 186 -19.02 24.03 -4.47
N VAL A 187 -18.80 24.68 -3.32
CA VAL A 187 -18.00 24.20 -2.17
C VAL A 187 -18.27 22.76 -1.78
N GLY A 188 -19.55 22.37 -1.69
CA GLY A 188 -19.92 21.04 -1.20
C GLY A 188 -19.49 19.93 -2.15
N TYR A 189 -19.56 20.18 -3.46
CA TYR A 189 -19.23 19.19 -4.48
C TYR A 189 -17.71 18.96 -4.57
N THR A 190 -16.94 20.04 -4.58
CA THR A 190 -15.47 19.99 -4.71
C THR A 190 -14.81 19.44 -3.45
N ILE A 191 -15.25 19.83 -2.25
CA ILE A 191 -14.78 19.23 -1.00
C ILE A 191 -15.11 17.73 -0.97
N SER A 192 -16.32 17.34 -1.38
CA SER A 192 -16.73 15.93 -1.41
C SER A 192 -15.86 15.10 -2.36
N GLN A 193 -15.50 15.65 -3.53
CA GLN A 193 -14.59 14.99 -4.46
C GLN A 193 -13.17 14.89 -3.91
N ALA A 194 -12.62 15.98 -3.36
CA ALA A 194 -11.30 15.99 -2.73
C ALA A 194 -11.23 14.97 -1.58
N LEU A 195 -12.25 14.92 -0.73
CA LEU A 195 -12.36 13.98 0.37
C LEU A 195 -12.45 12.54 -0.14
N THR A 196 -13.40 12.26 -1.04
CA THR A 196 -13.61 10.89 -1.56
C THR A 196 -12.36 10.37 -2.26
N SER A 197 -11.78 11.17 -3.16
CA SER A 197 -10.57 10.83 -3.89
C SER A 197 -9.37 10.66 -2.95
N GLY A 198 -9.20 11.57 -2.00
CA GLY A 198 -8.12 11.51 -1.01
C GLY A 198 -8.21 10.29 -0.10
N PHE A 199 -9.39 9.95 0.41
CA PHE A 199 -9.58 8.74 1.22
C PHE A 199 -9.38 7.47 0.39
N GLN A 200 -9.95 7.38 -0.80
CA GLN A 200 -9.82 6.19 -1.68
C GLN A 200 -8.36 5.93 -2.05
N ARG A 201 -7.64 6.95 -2.53
CA ARG A 201 -6.24 6.80 -2.96
C ARG A 201 -5.29 6.72 -1.78
N GLY A 202 -5.61 7.37 -0.66
CA GLY A 202 -4.90 7.23 0.62
C GLY A 202 -4.95 5.80 1.15
N MET A 203 -6.14 5.20 1.20
CA MET A 203 -6.30 3.80 1.60
C MET A 203 -5.59 2.85 0.63
N PHE A 204 -5.69 3.06 -0.68
CA PHE A 204 -4.97 2.25 -1.67
C PHE A 204 -3.45 2.29 -1.47
N SER A 205 -2.90 3.46 -1.13
CA SER A 205 -1.46 3.64 -0.89
C SER A 205 -1.00 2.94 0.38
N ASN A 206 -1.57 3.29 1.54
CA ASN A 206 -1.05 2.80 2.81
C ASN A 206 -1.62 1.45 3.25
N GLU A 207 -2.69 0.98 2.62
CA GLU A 207 -3.39 -0.26 2.93
C GLU A 207 -3.89 -0.39 4.38
N ALA A 208 -4.03 0.74 5.08
CA ALA A 208 -4.53 0.73 6.44
C ALA A 208 -6.04 0.48 6.46
N GLY A 209 -6.51 -0.39 7.35
CA GLY A 209 -7.92 -0.77 7.43
C GLY A 209 -8.30 -1.92 6.50
N MET A 210 -7.50 -2.23 5.47
CA MET A 210 -7.81 -3.28 4.49
C MET A 210 -7.45 -4.69 4.96
N GLY A 211 -6.57 -4.84 5.96
CA GLY A 211 -6.20 -6.15 6.51
C GLY A 211 -5.22 -6.97 5.65
N SER A 212 -4.58 -6.39 4.65
CA SER A 212 -3.53 -7.05 3.85
C SER A 212 -2.20 -7.14 4.61
N THR A 213 -1.73 -6.00 5.12
CA THR A 213 -0.45 -5.83 5.82
C THR A 213 -0.22 -6.71 7.06
N PRO A 214 -1.24 -7.11 7.84
CA PRO A 214 -1.08 -7.98 8.99
C PRO A 214 -0.62 -9.40 8.63
N ASN A 215 -0.83 -9.84 7.38
CA ASN A 215 -0.30 -11.12 6.88
C ASN A 215 1.23 -11.15 6.91
N SER A 216 1.90 -10.05 6.52
CA SER A 216 3.36 -9.93 6.71
C SER A 216 3.75 -9.73 8.17
N ALA A 217 2.95 -8.96 8.92
CA ALA A 217 3.22 -8.66 10.31
C ALA A 217 3.31 -9.95 11.12
N ALA A 218 2.36 -10.88 10.95
CA ALA A 218 2.33 -12.16 11.66
C ALA A 218 3.57 -13.04 11.41
N ALA A 219 4.11 -13.01 10.19
CA ALA A 219 5.31 -13.77 9.82
C ALA A 219 6.59 -13.17 10.45
N ALA A 220 6.56 -11.92 10.90
CA ALA A 220 7.70 -11.27 11.51
C ALA A 220 7.92 -11.72 12.96
N ALA A 221 9.19 -11.84 13.33
CA ALA A 221 9.58 -11.92 14.74
C ALA A 221 9.34 -10.55 15.39
N SER A 222 8.64 -10.52 16.52
CA SER A 222 8.47 -9.31 17.33
C SER A 222 9.70 -9.10 18.22
N TRP A 223 10.31 -7.92 18.12
CA TRP A 223 11.30 -7.45 19.07
C TRP A 223 10.94 -6.03 19.51
N PRO A 224 10.69 -5.78 20.80
CA PRO A 224 10.58 -6.76 21.90
C PRO A 224 9.44 -7.79 21.70
N PRO A 225 9.42 -8.94 22.41
CA PRO A 225 8.49 -10.05 22.21
C PRO A 225 7.06 -9.73 22.71
N HIS A 226 6.46 -8.73 22.10
CA HIS A 226 5.15 -8.21 22.46
C HIS A 226 4.39 -7.82 21.17
N PRO A 227 3.11 -8.19 20.99
CA PRO A 227 2.33 -7.91 19.77
C PRO A 227 2.32 -6.43 19.38
N ALA A 228 2.16 -5.53 20.36
CA ALA A 228 2.23 -4.07 20.16
C ALA A 228 3.49 -3.58 19.44
N ALA A 229 4.64 -4.26 19.58
CA ALA A 229 5.88 -3.83 18.92
C ALA A 229 5.73 -3.85 17.40
N GLN A 230 5.12 -4.92 16.84
CA GLN A 230 4.82 -4.98 15.41
C GLN A 230 3.70 -4.01 15.03
N GLY A 231 2.70 -3.80 15.89
CA GLY A 231 1.71 -2.73 15.70
C GLY A 231 2.37 -1.37 15.49
N ILE A 232 3.33 -0.97 16.34
CA ILE A 232 4.02 0.32 16.25
C ILE A 232 4.87 0.42 14.97
N VAL A 233 5.61 -0.64 14.62
CA VAL A 233 6.38 -0.67 13.35
C VAL A 233 5.45 -0.41 12.15
N GLN A 234 4.22 -0.93 12.23
CA GLN A 234 3.24 -0.81 11.15
C GLN A 234 2.53 0.55 11.13
N MET A 235 2.37 1.21 12.27
CA MET A 235 1.99 2.64 12.33
C MET A 235 3.03 3.51 11.63
N ILE A 236 4.31 3.29 11.94
CA ILE A 236 5.43 4.04 11.32
C ILE A 236 5.44 3.79 9.80
N GLY A 237 5.14 2.57 9.37
CA GLY A 237 4.97 2.24 7.95
C GLY A 237 3.93 3.12 7.26
N VAL A 238 2.73 3.28 7.84
CA VAL A 238 1.66 4.15 7.29
C VAL A 238 2.09 5.62 7.25
N PHE A 239 2.80 6.07 8.28
CA PHE A 239 3.32 7.44 8.33
C PHE A 239 4.33 7.70 7.20
N ILE A 240 5.34 6.84 7.04
CA ILE A 240 6.36 6.98 5.99
C ILE A 240 5.69 6.93 4.61
N ASP A 241 4.75 6.01 4.42
CA ASP A 241 4.02 5.84 3.18
C ASP A 241 3.32 7.12 2.72
N THR A 242 2.42 7.65 3.56
CA THR A 242 1.54 8.73 3.10
C THR A 242 2.09 10.12 3.43
N ILE A 243 2.67 10.30 4.62
CA ILE A 243 3.16 11.63 5.04
C ILE A 243 4.48 11.96 4.37
N VAL A 244 5.34 10.96 4.09
CA VAL A 244 6.65 11.20 3.46
C VAL A 244 6.59 10.92 1.96
N ILE A 245 6.29 9.69 1.54
CA ILE A 245 6.40 9.28 0.13
C ILE A 245 5.30 9.91 -0.71
N CYS A 246 4.03 9.85 -0.29
CA CYS A 246 2.94 10.46 -1.06
C CYS A 246 3.01 11.98 -1.10
N THR A 247 3.43 12.62 -0.01
CA THR A 247 3.70 14.07 -0.01
C THR A 247 4.83 14.44 -0.96
N ALA A 248 5.91 13.65 -1.00
CA ALA A 248 6.99 13.84 -1.96
C ALA A 248 6.49 13.74 -3.40
N SER A 249 5.65 12.75 -3.72
CA SER A 249 4.99 12.64 -5.02
C SER A 249 4.10 13.84 -5.34
N ALA A 250 3.29 14.29 -4.38
CA ALA A 250 2.39 15.44 -4.54
C ALA A 250 3.17 16.73 -4.83
N VAL A 251 4.26 16.97 -4.11
CA VAL A 251 5.14 18.14 -4.32
C VAL A 251 5.72 18.12 -5.73
N ILE A 252 6.22 16.99 -6.22
CA ILE A 252 6.75 16.87 -7.60
C ILE A 252 5.67 17.22 -8.63
N ILE A 253 4.46 16.68 -8.47
CA ILE A 253 3.35 16.93 -9.39
C ILE A 253 2.93 18.40 -9.36
N MET A 254 2.90 19.02 -8.19
CA MET A 254 2.43 20.40 -8.02
C MET A 254 3.50 21.46 -8.35
N LEU A 255 4.78 21.09 -8.33
CA LEU A 255 5.88 21.97 -8.76
C LEU A 255 5.94 22.08 -10.29
N ALA A 256 5.57 21.02 -11.00
CA ALA A 256 5.57 21.05 -12.45
C ALA A 256 4.45 21.95 -12.99
N PRO A 257 4.72 22.78 -14.02
CA PRO A 257 3.68 23.52 -14.72
C PRO A 257 2.60 22.56 -15.24
N ARG A 258 1.32 22.89 -15.00
CA ARG A 258 0.19 22.14 -15.57
C ARG A 258 -0.10 22.69 -16.96
N ASP A 259 0.32 21.98 -17.99
CA ASP A 259 -0.16 22.27 -19.33
C ASP A 259 -1.61 21.78 -19.45
N GLY A 260 -2.54 22.70 -19.76
CA GLY A 260 -3.98 22.46 -19.76
C GLY A 260 -4.50 21.43 -20.78
N ASN A 261 -3.60 20.72 -21.47
CA ASN A 261 -3.90 19.76 -22.53
C ASN A 261 -3.54 18.30 -22.19
N GLU A 262 -2.99 18.00 -21.01
CA GLU A 262 -2.61 16.63 -20.71
C GLU A 262 -3.81 15.82 -20.20
N GLU A 263 -4.32 14.94 -21.07
CA GLU A 263 -5.23 13.88 -20.70
C GLU A 263 -4.63 13.12 -19.51
N ALA A 264 -5.28 13.28 -18.36
CA ALA A 264 -4.95 12.67 -17.08
C ALA A 264 -5.21 11.14 -17.08
N ALA A 265 -4.92 10.45 -18.19
CA ALA A 265 -5.32 9.08 -18.38
C ALA A 265 -4.49 8.12 -17.51
N ASN A 266 -3.23 8.46 -17.18
CA ASN A 266 -2.33 7.59 -16.42
C ASN A 266 -1.53 8.35 -15.35
N GLY A 267 -1.81 8.08 -14.07
CA GLY A 267 -1.20 8.77 -12.93
C GLY A 267 0.34 8.69 -12.87
N ILE A 268 0.96 7.67 -13.45
CA ILE A 268 2.43 7.56 -13.48
C ILE A 268 3.06 8.43 -14.55
N GLN A 269 2.43 8.52 -15.72
CA GLN A 269 2.91 9.37 -16.80
C GLN A 269 2.88 10.85 -16.39
N ALA A 270 1.87 11.26 -15.60
CA ALA A 270 1.84 12.58 -15.00
C ALA A 270 3.10 12.86 -14.15
N ILE A 271 3.53 11.90 -13.33
CA ILE A 271 4.76 12.04 -12.53
C ILE A 271 6.01 12.05 -13.41
N GLN A 272 6.07 11.23 -14.46
CA GLN A 272 7.19 11.23 -15.40
C GLN A 272 7.31 12.56 -16.15
N HIS A 273 6.18 13.12 -16.58
CA HIS A 273 6.14 14.42 -17.22
C HIS A 273 6.58 15.52 -16.24
N SER A 274 6.03 15.54 -15.03
CA SER A 274 6.44 16.48 -13.98
C SER A 274 7.94 16.41 -13.68
N MET A 275 8.50 15.20 -13.56
CA MET A 275 9.93 15.02 -13.35
C MET A 275 10.75 15.50 -14.55
N SER A 276 10.31 15.21 -15.78
CA SER A 276 11.02 15.65 -16.98
C SER A 276 11.06 17.17 -17.09
N ASN A 277 9.98 17.85 -16.72
CA ASN A 277 9.94 19.32 -16.69
C ASN A 277 10.84 19.93 -15.62
N LEU A 278 10.98 19.27 -14.46
CA LEU A 278 11.74 19.80 -13.33
C LEU A 278 13.25 19.54 -13.43
N VAL A 279 13.66 18.39 -13.98
CA VAL A 279 15.07 17.97 -13.98
C VAL A 279 15.63 17.60 -15.36
N GLY A 280 14.80 17.64 -16.41
CA GLY A 280 15.15 17.25 -17.77
C GLY A 280 14.92 15.77 -18.08
N ASP A 281 15.35 15.33 -19.26
CA ASP A 281 14.99 14.04 -19.86
C ASP A 281 15.28 12.80 -18.97
N TRP A 282 16.31 12.87 -18.11
CA TRP A 282 16.65 11.77 -17.21
C TRP A 282 15.58 11.50 -16.13
N GLY A 283 14.72 12.48 -15.84
CA GLY A 283 13.65 12.38 -14.85
C GLY A 283 12.65 11.27 -15.19
N SER A 284 12.24 11.17 -16.47
CA SER A 284 11.33 10.12 -16.94
C SER A 284 11.89 8.70 -16.73
N SER A 285 13.19 8.53 -17.01
CA SER A 285 13.92 7.27 -16.87
C SER A 285 14.11 6.88 -15.41
N PHE A 286 14.40 7.87 -14.55
CA PHE A 286 14.48 7.67 -13.10
C PHE A 286 13.16 7.19 -12.52
N VAL A 287 12.04 7.85 -12.87
CA VAL A 287 10.70 7.43 -12.41
C VAL A 287 10.37 6.03 -12.91
N ALA A 288 10.65 5.71 -14.19
CA ALA A 288 10.40 4.37 -14.73
C ALA A 288 11.16 3.29 -13.94
N PHE A 289 12.42 3.55 -13.61
CA PHE A 289 13.22 2.65 -12.77
C PHE A 289 12.63 2.48 -11.37
N ILE A 290 12.23 3.56 -10.69
CA ILE A 290 11.62 3.49 -9.35
C ILE A 290 10.27 2.78 -9.39
N VAL A 291 9.42 3.06 -10.38
CA VAL A 291 8.13 2.40 -10.59
C VAL A 291 8.32 0.90 -10.79
N LEU A 292 9.30 0.49 -11.60
CA LEU A 292 9.64 -0.91 -11.79
C LEU A 292 9.96 -1.60 -10.46
N LEU A 293 10.82 -0.98 -9.63
CA LEU A 293 11.20 -1.54 -8.33
C LEU A 293 10.00 -1.63 -7.37
N PHE A 294 9.20 -0.57 -7.29
CA PHE A 294 8.02 -0.50 -6.42
C PHE A 294 6.97 -1.53 -6.83
N ALA A 295 6.61 -1.57 -8.10
CA ALA A 295 5.63 -2.52 -8.62
C ALA A 295 6.10 -3.96 -8.46
N PHE A 296 7.37 -4.23 -8.73
CA PHE A 296 7.96 -5.54 -8.51
C PHE A 296 7.86 -5.98 -7.04
N SER A 297 8.23 -5.11 -6.09
CA SER A 297 8.11 -5.44 -4.66
C SER A 297 6.66 -5.66 -4.23
N SER A 298 5.73 -4.85 -4.74
CA SER A 298 4.30 -4.98 -4.44
C SER A 298 3.73 -6.28 -4.99
N ILE A 299 3.98 -6.64 -6.26
CA ILE A 299 3.50 -7.91 -6.85
C ILE A 299 3.98 -9.12 -6.02
N VAL A 300 5.25 -9.09 -5.62
CA VAL A 300 5.85 -10.15 -4.82
C VAL A 300 5.21 -10.22 -3.42
N ALA A 301 4.95 -9.07 -2.78
CA ALA A 301 4.25 -9.02 -1.49
C ALA A 301 2.80 -9.51 -1.59
N ASN A 302 2.08 -9.10 -2.64
CA ASN A 302 0.71 -9.48 -2.93
C ASN A 302 0.58 -11.00 -3.06
N TYR A 303 1.50 -11.62 -3.80
CA TYR A 303 1.58 -13.08 -3.93
C TYR A 303 1.73 -13.76 -2.56
N ILE A 304 2.57 -13.23 -1.66
CA ILE A 304 2.75 -13.81 -0.32
C ILE A 304 1.48 -13.69 0.52
N TYR A 305 0.75 -12.57 0.41
CA TYR A 305 -0.53 -12.39 1.10
C TYR A 305 -1.57 -13.39 0.60
N ALA A 306 -1.64 -13.58 -0.72
CA ALA A 306 -2.49 -14.59 -1.33
C ALA A 306 -2.11 -16.02 -0.90
N GLU A 307 -0.82 -16.36 -0.93
CA GLU A 307 -0.32 -17.68 -0.48
C GLU A 307 -0.66 -17.94 1.00
N ASN A 308 -0.51 -16.92 1.85
CA ASN A 308 -0.87 -17.02 3.27
C ASN A 308 -2.36 -17.36 3.46
N ASN A 309 -3.26 -16.71 2.71
CA ASN A 309 -4.70 -16.97 2.82
C ASN A 309 -5.11 -18.32 2.20
N LEU A 310 -4.37 -18.81 1.21
CA LEU A 310 -4.54 -20.17 0.70
C LEU A 310 -4.27 -21.23 1.79
N ILE A 311 -3.28 -20.97 2.67
CA ILE A 311 -2.97 -21.83 3.82
C ILE A 311 -4.09 -21.78 4.86
N PHE A 312 -4.65 -20.59 5.16
CA PHE A 312 -5.80 -20.47 6.07
C PHE A 312 -7.00 -21.31 5.61
N LEU A 313 -7.26 -21.30 4.31
CA LEU A 313 -8.33 -22.08 3.68
C LEU A 313 -8.03 -23.59 3.64
N ARG A 314 -6.85 -24.03 4.09
CA ARG A 314 -6.36 -25.42 4.00
C ARG A 314 -6.30 -25.92 2.55
N MET A 315 -5.97 -25.02 1.64
CA MET A 315 -5.85 -25.28 0.20
C MET A 315 -4.38 -25.21 -0.25
N ASP A 316 -3.42 -25.43 0.64
CA ASP A 316 -1.97 -25.28 0.43
C ASP A 316 -1.28 -26.45 -0.29
N SER A 317 -2.04 -27.22 -1.08
CA SER A 317 -1.46 -28.27 -1.94
C SER A 317 -0.46 -27.67 -2.94
N LEU A 318 0.58 -28.44 -3.29
CA LEU A 318 1.59 -28.00 -4.28
C LEU A 318 0.94 -27.53 -5.58
N ARG A 319 -0.12 -28.23 -6.03
CA ARG A 319 -0.90 -27.86 -7.21
C ARG A 319 -1.51 -26.47 -7.06
N ASN A 320 -2.17 -26.17 -5.94
CA ASN A 320 -2.84 -24.89 -5.74
C ASN A 320 -1.85 -23.73 -5.60
N ILE A 321 -0.69 -23.96 -4.98
CA ILE A 321 0.38 -22.96 -4.91
C ILE A 321 0.90 -22.65 -6.32
N TRP A 322 1.13 -23.66 -7.16
CA TRP A 322 1.55 -23.46 -8.55
C TRP A 322 0.45 -22.80 -9.40
N LEU A 323 -0.82 -23.13 -9.18
CA LEU A 323 -1.95 -22.45 -9.82
C LEU A 323 -1.98 -20.98 -9.44
N LEU A 324 -1.78 -20.63 -8.17
CA LEU A 324 -1.70 -19.24 -7.72
C LEU A 324 -0.53 -18.51 -8.39
N ARG A 325 0.66 -19.14 -8.46
CA ARG A 325 1.82 -18.56 -9.16
C ARG A 325 1.52 -18.29 -10.62
N LEU A 326 0.99 -19.28 -11.34
CA LEU A 326 0.66 -19.14 -12.75
C LEU A 326 -0.41 -18.06 -12.96
N LEU A 327 -1.43 -18.02 -12.11
CA LEU A 327 -2.46 -16.98 -12.13
C LEU A 327 -1.86 -15.59 -11.94
N THR A 328 -0.98 -15.41 -10.94
CA THR A 328 -0.29 -14.14 -10.71
C THR A 328 0.52 -13.72 -11.93
N LEU A 329 1.27 -14.64 -12.55
CA LEU A 329 2.04 -14.34 -13.76
C LEU A 329 1.15 -13.96 -14.95
N CYS A 330 0.07 -14.71 -15.16
CA CYS A 330 -0.90 -14.38 -16.19
C CYS A 330 -1.46 -12.98 -15.98
N MET A 331 -1.82 -12.62 -14.75
CA MET A 331 -2.36 -11.29 -14.43
C MET A 331 -1.32 -10.16 -14.57
N VAL A 332 -0.04 -10.45 -14.36
CA VAL A 332 1.04 -9.49 -14.64
C VAL A 332 1.18 -9.25 -16.13
N VAL A 333 1.20 -10.31 -16.95
CA VAL A 333 1.33 -10.17 -18.41
C VAL A 333 0.09 -9.51 -19.02
N THR A 334 -1.12 -9.96 -18.63
CA THR A 334 -2.36 -9.35 -19.13
C THR A 334 -2.54 -7.93 -18.61
N GLY A 335 -2.14 -7.66 -17.36
CA GLY A 335 -2.22 -6.33 -16.79
C GLY A 335 -1.38 -5.29 -17.49
N ALA A 336 -0.20 -5.67 -18.00
CA ALA A 336 0.58 -4.79 -18.86
C ALA A 336 -0.19 -4.34 -20.12
N MET A 337 -1.18 -5.09 -20.58
CA MET A 337 -1.91 -4.86 -21.84
C MET A 337 -3.35 -4.33 -21.68
N VAL A 338 -3.92 -4.39 -20.47
CA VAL A 338 -5.35 -4.09 -20.23
C VAL A 338 -5.55 -2.64 -19.80
N SER A 339 -6.66 -2.03 -20.24
CA SER A 339 -7.04 -0.69 -19.84
C SER A 339 -7.50 -0.61 -18.37
N LEU A 340 -6.97 0.38 -17.67
CA LEU A 340 -7.08 0.55 -16.23
C LEU A 340 -8.45 0.92 -15.64
N PRO A 341 -9.37 1.65 -16.30
CA PRO A 341 -10.54 2.21 -15.61
C PRO A 341 -11.42 1.14 -14.93
N VAL A 342 -11.67 0.03 -15.63
CA VAL A 342 -12.47 -1.08 -15.09
C VAL A 342 -11.74 -1.79 -13.95
N VAL A 343 -10.42 -1.97 -14.07
CA VAL A 343 -9.60 -2.64 -13.06
C VAL A 343 -9.59 -1.86 -11.75
N TRP A 344 -9.48 -0.53 -11.83
CA TRP A 344 -9.54 0.34 -10.63
C TRP A 344 -10.90 0.31 -9.96
N GLN A 345 -12.00 0.34 -10.72
CA GLN A 345 -13.34 0.23 -10.13
C GLN A 345 -13.55 -1.11 -9.42
N MET A 346 -13.10 -2.21 -10.03
CA MET A 346 -13.14 -3.53 -9.38
C MET A 346 -12.26 -3.57 -8.13
N ALA A 347 -11.06 -2.96 -8.18
CA ALA A 347 -10.19 -2.84 -7.02
C ALA A 347 -10.90 -2.06 -5.89
N ASP A 348 -11.49 -0.91 -6.20
CA ASP A 348 -12.16 -0.04 -5.23
C ASP A 348 -13.33 -0.77 -4.53
N ILE A 349 -14.13 -1.54 -5.26
CA ILE A 349 -15.22 -2.35 -4.69
C ILE A 349 -14.69 -3.42 -3.75
N ILE A 350 -13.69 -4.20 -4.18
CA ILE A 350 -13.18 -5.31 -3.36
C ILE A 350 -12.42 -4.77 -2.15
N MET A 351 -11.66 -3.69 -2.29
CA MET A 351 -11.03 -2.99 -1.18
C MET A 351 -12.07 -2.52 -0.16
N ALA A 352 -13.20 -1.95 -0.60
CA ALA A 352 -14.26 -1.53 0.30
C ALA A 352 -14.85 -2.73 1.07
N LEU A 353 -15.10 -3.86 0.41
CA LEU A 353 -15.58 -5.08 1.06
C LEU A 353 -14.56 -5.63 2.07
N MET A 354 -13.28 -5.65 1.71
CA MET A 354 -12.19 -6.05 2.61
C MET A 354 -12.09 -5.11 3.82
N ALA A 355 -12.15 -3.79 3.59
CA ALA A 355 -12.07 -2.80 4.65
C ALA A 355 -13.26 -2.91 5.60
N ILE A 356 -14.50 -3.02 5.09
CA ILE A 356 -15.70 -3.18 5.93
C ILE A 356 -15.57 -4.42 6.81
N THR A 357 -15.26 -5.57 6.21
CA THR A 357 -15.16 -6.84 6.95
C THR A 357 -14.06 -6.81 8.01
N ASN A 358 -12.91 -6.21 7.67
CA ASN A 358 -11.78 -6.12 8.57
C ASN A 358 -11.97 -5.08 9.69
N LEU A 359 -12.44 -3.88 9.37
CA LEU A 359 -12.73 -2.84 10.35
C LEU A 359 -13.81 -3.29 11.34
N THR A 360 -14.85 -3.99 10.88
CA THR A 360 -15.83 -4.61 11.78
C THR A 360 -15.16 -5.58 12.75
N ALA A 361 -14.26 -6.45 12.26
CA ALA A 361 -13.54 -7.38 13.12
C ALA A 361 -12.67 -6.69 14.17
N ILE A 362 -11.94 -5.64 13.78
CA ILE A 362 -11.09 -4.85 14.68
C ILE A 362 -11.94 -4.14 15.74
N LEU A 363 -13.10 -3.58 15.36
CA LEU A 363 -14.00 -2.93 16.30
C LEU A 363 -14.51 -3.91 17.37
N LEU A 364 -14.89 -5.12 16.95
CA LEU A 364 -15.30 -6.18 17.88
C LEU A 364 -14.14 -6.67 18.77
N LEU A 365 -12.91 -6.67 18.24
CA LEU A 365 -11.69 -7.03 18.98
C LEU A 365 -11.03 -5.83 19.68
N SER A 366 -11.65 -4.65 19.68
CA SER A 366 -11.09 -3.44 20.29
C SER A 366 -10.77 -3.58 21.78
N PRO A 367 -11.50 -4.36 22.62
CA PRO A 367 -11.10 -4.61 24.00
C PRO A 367 -9.74 -5.31 24.10
N THR A 368 -9.49 -6.31 23.24
CA THR A 368 -8.22 -7.02 23.18
C THR A 368 -7.07 -6.10 22.74
N VAL A 369 -7.31 -5.25 21.74
CA VAL A 369 -6.33 -4.24 21.30
C VAL A 369 -5.97 -3.29 22.43
N ARG A 370 -6.96 -2.85 23.21
CA ARG A 370 -6.75 -1.97 24.38
C ARG A 370 -5.90 -2.66 25.45
N ILE A 371 -6.12 -3.95 25.71
CA ILE A 371 -5.30 -4.75 26.62
C ILE A 371 -3.84 -4.76 26.14
N ILE A 372 -3.59 -5.15 24.89
CA ILE A 372 -2.25 -5.19 24.30
C ILE A 372 -1.56 -3.82 24.41
N ALA A 373 -2.24 -2.74 24.06
CA ALA A 373 -1.66 -1.39 24.11
C ALA A 373 -1.34 -0.95 25.54
N SER A 374 -2.28 -1.16 26.47
CA SER A 374 -2.11 -0.76 27.87
C SER A 374 -1.03 -1.57 28.58
N ASP A 375 -0.90 -2.86 28.30
CA ASP A 375 0.15 -3.71 28.84
C ASP A 375 1.53 -3.23 28.37
N TYR A 376 1.70 -3.02 27.07
CA TYR A 376 2.94 -2.51 26.49
C TYR A 376 3.37 -1.18 27.13
N LEU A 377 2.44 -0.23 27.23
CA LEU A 377 2.71 1.09 27.79
C LEU A 377 3.01 1.01 29.29
N ARG A 378 2.32 0.14 30.04
CA ARG A 378 2.61 -0.12 31.46
C ARG A 378 4.03 -0.63 31.65
N GLN A 379 4.43 -1.67 30.91
CA GLN A 379 5.76 -2.25 31.03
C GLN A 379 6.86 -1.25 30.66
N ARG A 380 6.66 -0.44 29.60
CA ARG A 380 7.59 0.66 29.27
C ARG A 380 7.69 1.72 30.36
N LYS A 381 6.57 2.12 30.98
CA LYS A 381 6.56 3.09 32.09
C LYS A 381 7.29 2.57 33.32
N LEU A 382 7.27 1.25 33.54
CA LEU A 382 8.01 0.59 34.62
C LEU A 382 9.50 0.37 34.30
N GLY A 383 10.00 0.83 33.16
CA GLY A 383 11.37 0.59 32.71
C GLY A 383 11.66 -0.88 32.37
N GLN A 384 10.62 -1.72 32.32
CA GLN A 384 10.73 -3.13 31.99
C GLN A 384 10.76 -3.34 30.49
N ARG A 385 11.42 -4.41 30.06
CA ARG A 385 11.38 -4.84 28.66
C ARG A 385 9.97 -5.38 28.36
N PRO A 386 9.26 -4.86 27.35
CA PRO A 386 7.93 -5.35 27.03
C PRO A 386 7.93 -6.82 26.63
N GLU A 387 7.14 -7.64 27.30
CA GLU A 387 6.91 -9.05 26.99
C GLU A 387 5.43 -9.35 27.21
N PHE A 388 4.80 -9.99 26.23
CA PHE A 388 3.37 -10.29 26.33
C PHE A 388 3.16 -11.68 26.94
N ASP A 389 2.59 -11.70 28.14
CA ASP A 389 2.21 -12.93 28.83
C ASP A 389 0.71 -13.17 28.64
N VAL A 390 0.38 -14.24 27.90
CA VAL A 390 -1.01 -14.64 27.64
C VAL A 390 -1.69 -15.13 28.92
N THR A 391 -0.96 -15.67 29.90
CA THR A 391 -1.57 -16.19 31.14
C THR A 391 -2.12 -15.12 32.07
N ARG A 392 -1.78 -13.85 31.81
CA ARG A 392 -2.22 -12.69 32.59
C ARG A 392 -3.62 -12.19 32.19
N TYR A 393 -4.18 -12.68 31.09
CA TYR A 393 -5.42 -12.21 30.48
C TYR A 393 -6.27 -13.38 30.00
#